data_AF-A0A822XZR7-F1
#
_entry.id   AF-A0A822XZR7-F1
#
_cell.length_a   1.000
_cell.length_b   1.000
_cell.length_c   1.000
_cell.angle_alpha   90.00
_cell.angle_beta   90.00
_cell.angle_gamma   90.00
#
_symmetry.space_group_name_H-M   'P 1'
#
loop_
_entity.id
_entity.type
_entity.pdbx_description
1 polymer ?
#
loop_
_entity_poly.entity_id
_entity_poly.type
_entity_poly.pdbx_seq_one_letter_code
_entity_poly.pdbx_strand_id
1 'polypeptide(L)'
;MTGRGSASTNAPITMIVTNTPSADLALTNLAYCSALDLKNFAVPGSNLFLALVADSFVLSLRAHESIHDGNIALNAIQRRYARVSTGDTVSASRFIPPDGFNLALLTLELEFVKKGTKSEQIDANLLSQQFHKRFINQV
;
A
#
# COMPACT_ATOMS: atom_id res chain seq x y z
N MET A 1 32.67 -5.00 26.22
CA MET A 1 32.72 -5.23 24.75
C MET A 1 31.42 -4.73 24.16
N THR A 2 31.46 -3.57 23.51
CA THR A 2 30.33 -2.85 22.94
C THR A 2 29.96 -3.40 21.57
N GLY A 3 28.80 -4.06 21.46
CA GLY A 3 28.20 -4.41 20.18
C GLY A 3 27.52 -3.19 19.57
N ARG A 4 28.13 -2.61 18.53
CA ARG A 4 27.49 -1.64 17.63
C ARG A 4 26.37 -2.36 16.87
N GLY A 5 25.13 -2.22 17.35
CA GLY A 5 23.95 -2.45 16.52
C GLY A 5 23.87 -1.32 15.49
N SER A 6 23.97 -1.65 14.21
CA SER A 6 23.66 -0.73 13.13
C SER A 6 22.18 -0.37 13.22
N ALA A 7 21.86 0.82 13.70
CA ALA A 7 20.52 1.38 13.60
C ALA A 7 20.28 1.66 12.11
N SER A 8 19.51 0.80 11.44
CA SER A 8 18.99 1.12 10.10
C SER A 8 18.11 2.37 10.24
N THR A 9 18.64 3.52 9.83
CA THR A 9 17.93 4.79 9.86
C THR A 9 16.67 4.68 9.02
N ASN A 10 15.52 4.94 9.65
CA ASN A 10 14.20 4.99 9.03
C ASN A 10 14.02 6.25 8.16
N ALA A 11 15.06 6.62 7.42
CA ALA A 11 15.09 7.86 6.65
C ALA A 11 14.12 7.75 5.46
N PRO A 12 13.28 8.77 5.24
CA PRO A 12 12.44 8.81 4.05
C PRO A 12 13.32 8.82 2.80
N ILE A 13 12.91 8.01 1.82
CA ILE A 13 13.47 8.00 0.48
C ILE A 13 12.51 8.75 -0.46
N THR A 14 13.08 9.56 -1.34
CA THR A 14 12.31 10.22 -2.39
C THR A 14 12.13 9.26 -3.56
N MET A 15 10.89 8.99 -3.96
CA MET A 15 10.57 8.09 -5.07
C MET A 15 9.78 8.81 -6.15
N ILE A 16 9.97 8.42 -7.42
CA ILE A 16 9.17 8.95 -8.54
C ILE A 16 7.87 8.17 -8.67
N VAL A 17 6.76 8.88 -8.77
CA VAL A 17 5.43 8.30 -8.86
C VAL A 17 5.17 7.80 -10.28
N THR A 18 4.75 6.55 -10.41
CA THR A 18 4.27 5.96 -11.66
C THR A 18 2.87 5.37 -11.52
N ASN A 19 2.29 4.92 -12.63
CA ASN A 19 1.00 4.23 -12.63
C ASN A 19 1.15 2.77 -12.17
N THR A 20 0.11 2.25 -11.51
CA THR A 20 -0.01 0.81 -11.23
C THR A 20 0.17 -0.01 -12.53
N PRO A 21 0.92 -1.13 -12.51
CA PRO A 21 1.32 -1.85 -13.72
C PRO A 21 0.16 -2.33 -14.61
N SER A 22 -0.97 -2.69 -14.00
CA SER A 22 -2.15 -3.19 -14.70
C SER A 22 -3.44 -2.84 -13.96
N ALA A 23 -4.57 -2.94 -14.67
CA ALA A 23 -5.87 -2.56 -14.15
C ALA A 23 -6.36 -3.46 -13.00
N ASP A 24 -6.07 -4.76 -13.06
CA ASP A 24 -6.42 -5.72 -12.01
C ASP A 24 -5.61 -5.46 -10.72
N LEU A 25 -4.37 -5.00 -10.85
CA LEU A 25 -3.52 -4.62 -9.72
C LEU A 25 -4.00 -3.31 -9.07
N ALA A 26 -4.65 -2.41 -9.82
CA ALA A 26 -5.20 -1.18 -9.24
C ALA A 26 -6.31 -1.47 -8.19
N LEU A 27 -6.95 -2.63 -8.26
CA LEU A 27 -7.99 -3.09 -7.33
C LEU A 27 -7.45 -3.79 -6.08
N THR A 28 -6.13 -3.90 -5.94
CA THR A 28 -5.48 -4.63 -4.84
C THR A 28 -5.28 -3.79 -3.57
N ASN A 29 -5.42 -2.46 -3.66
CA ASN A 29 -4.99 -1.48 -2.66
C ASN A 29 -3.49 -1.46 -2.33
N LEU A 30 -2.67 -2.23 -3.06
CA LEU A 30 -1.22 -2.23 -2.87
C LEU A 30 -0.56 -1.07 -3.64
N ALA A 31 0.57 -0.61 -3.12
CA ALA A 31 1.57 0.11 -3.92
C ALA A 31 2.60 -0.90 -4.47
N TYR A 32 3.23 -0.55 -5.60
CA TYR A 32 4.25 -1.42 -6.20
C TYR A 32 5.58 -0.69 -6.38
N CYS A 33 6.68 -1.37 -6.11
CA CYS A 33 8.03 -0.87 -6.37
C CYS A 33 8.89 -2.00 -6.96
N SER A 34 10.16 -1.72 -7.23
CA SER A 34 11.08 -2.78 -7.63
C SER A 34 11.39 -3.73 -6.46
N ALA A 35 11.87 -4.93 -6.78
CA ALA A 35 12.31 -5.87 -5.75
C ALA A 35 13.52 -5.37 -4.94
N LEU A 36 14.32 -4.46 -5.51
CA LEU A 36 15.43 -3.83 -4.81
C LEU A 36 14.92 -2.84 -3.76
N ASP A 37 14.00 -1.95 -4.15
CA ASP A 37 13.45 -0.93 -3.26
C ASP A 37 12.53 -1.52 -2.18
N LEU A 38 11.82 -2.61 -2.50
CA LEU A 38 10.89 -3.26 -1.56
C LEU A 38 11.57 -3.59 -0.22
N LYS A 39 12.85 -3.96 -0.25
CA LYS A 39 13.64 -4.32 0.94
C LYS A 39 13.75 -3.16 1.94
N ASN A 40 13.71 -1.91 1.46
CA ASN A 40 13.75 -0.73 2.30
C ASN A 40 12.50 -0.60 3.19
N PHE A 41 11.40 -1.25 2.81
CA PHE A 41 10.10 -1.18 3.48
C PHE A 41 9.77 -2.45 4.28
N ALA A 42 10.71 -3.39 4.41
CA ALA A 42 10.50 -4.64 5.14
C ALA A 42 10.27 -4.37 6.64
N VAL A 43 9.17 -4.90 7.17
CA VAL A 43 8.82 -4.81 8.59
C VAL A 43 9.56 -5.93 9.35
N PRO A 44 10.51 -5.61 10.25
CA PRO A 44 11.30 -6.61 10.96
C PRO A 44 10.44 -7.65 11.69
N GLY A 45 10.84 -8.92 11.61
CA GLY A 45 10.12 -10.02 12.27
C GLY A 45 8.82 -10.44 11.58
N SER A 46 8.52 -9.92 10.39
CA SER A 46 7.33 -10.26 9.62
C SER A 46 7.62 -10.43 8.13
N ASN A 47 6.61 -10.88 7.38
CA ASN A 47 6.64 -10.93 5.91
C ASN A 47 5.94 -9.72 5.26
N LEU A 48 5.73 -8.64 6.02
CA LEU A 48 5.03 -7.44 5.56
C LEU A 48 6.02 -6.41 5.04
N PHE A 49 5.55 -5.64 4.05
CA PHE A 49 6.26 -4.49 3.51
C PHE A 49 5.32 -3.29 3.58
N LEU A 50 5.61 -2.34 4.47
CA LEU A 50 4.73 -1.22 4.76
C LEU A 50 5.49 0.10 4.59
N ALA A 51 4.89 1.05 3.88
CA ALA A 51 5.47 2.36 3.67
C ALA A 51 4.49 3.45 4.12
N LEU A 52 5.00 4.43 4.89
CA LEU A 52 4.37 5.72 5.05
C LEU A 52 4.69 6.55 3.80
N VAL A 53 3.65 6.91 3.05
CA VAL A 53 3.73 7.63 1.77
C VAL A 53 3.22 9.05 1.94
N ALA A 54 3.93 10.01 1.34
CA ALA A 54 3.63 11.44 1.39
C ALA A 54 3.48 11.99 2.81
N ASP A 55 4.12 11.34 3.78
CA ASP A 55 4.00 11.61 5.22
C ASP A 55 2.54 11.65 5.72
N SER A 56 1.62 11.00 5.00
CA SER A 56 0.17 11.16 5.20
C SER A 56 -0.57 9.85 5.42
N PHE A 57 -0.21 8.76 4.74
CA PHE A 57 -0.92 7.50 4.86
C PHE A 57 -0.01 6.30 4.61
N VAL A 58 -0.37 5.16 5.20
CA VAL A 58 0.40 3.92 5.09
C VAL A 58 -0.18 3.07 3.97
N LEU A 59 0.69 2.45 3.17
CA LEU A 59 0.31 1.45 2.17
C LEU A 59 1.09 0.16 2.38
N SER A 60 0.45 -0.94 1.99
CA SER A 60 1.11 -2.23 1.82
C SER A 60 1.75 -2.33 0.44
N LEU A 61 3.00 -2.79 0.39
CA LEU A 61 3.81 -2.82 -0.83
C LEU A 61 4.00 -4.24 -1.35
N ARG A 62 4.15 -4.37 -2.67
CA ARG A 62 4.68 -5.55 -3.33
C ARG A 62 5.68 -5.20 -4.42
N ALA A 63 6.62 -6.10 -4.67
CA ALA A 63 7.51 -5.98 -5.82
C ALA A 63 6.73 -6.25 -7.11
N HIS A 64 7.07 -5.52 -8.17
CA HIS A 64 6.61 -5.81 -9.51
C HIS A 64 7.72 -5.53 -10.52
N GLU A 65 7.95 -6.47 -11.45
CA GLU A 65 9.08 -6.45 -12.39
C GLU A 65 9.07 -5.27 -13.36
N SER A 66 7.89 -4.73 -13.66
CA SER A 66 7.75 -3.57 -14.55
C SER A 66 8.05 -2.22 -13.88
N ILE A 67 8.31 -2.20 -12.57
CA ILE A 67 8.59 -0.96 -11.82
C ILE A 67 10.10 -0.79 -11.69
N HIS A 68 10.58 0.35 -12.17
CA HIS A 68 11.98 0.71 -12.16
C HIS A 68 12.44 1.06 -10.73
N ASP A 69 13.72 0.86 -10.45
CA ASP A 69 14.34 1.30 -9.20
C ASP A 69 14.17 2.82 -9.02
N GLY A 70 13.92 3.24 -7.78
CA GLY A 70 13.59 4.61 -7.41
C GLY A 70 12.13 5.01 -7.67
N ASN A 71 11.29 4.12 -8.21
CA ASN A 71 9.90 4.43 -8.55
C ASN A 71 8.90 3.71 -7.64
N ILE A 72 7.77 4.38 -7.38
CA ILE A 72 6.62 3.83 -6.67
C ILE A 72 5.36 3.97 -7.53
N ALA A 73 4.71 2.85 -7.78
CA ALA A 73 3.48 2.77 -8.54
C ALA A 73 2.28 2.91 -7.62
N LEU A 74 1.48 3.94 -7.87
CA LEU A 74 0.28 4.25 -7.12
C LEU A 74 -0.92 4.24 -8.09
N ASN A 75 -2.06 3.74 -7.62
CA ASN A 75 -3.31 3.85 -8.37
C ASN A 75 -3.85 5.30 -8.31
N ALA A 76 -4.86 5.61 -9.11
CA ALA A 76 -5.41 6.96 -9.20
C ALA A 76 -5.94 7.50 -7.86
N ILE A 77 -6.49 6.62 -7.01
CA ILE A 77 -7.04 6.99 -5.69
C ILE A 77 -5.89 7.33 -4.73
N GLN A 78 -4.87 6.48 -4.65
CA GLN A 78 -3.68 6.69 -3.82
C GLN A 78 -2.94 7.98 -4.21
N ARG A 79 -2.76 8.24 -5.52
CA ARG A 79 -2.17 9.49 -6.02
C ARG A 79 -2.96 10.73 -5.61
N ARG A 80 -4.29 10.65 -5.64
CA ARG A 80 -5.16 11.73 -5.18
C ARG A 80 -4.97 12.03 -3.70
N TYR A 81 -4.85 11.01 -2.85
CA TYR A 81 -4.55 11.20 -1.42
C TYR A 81 -3.17 11.80 -1.19
N ALA A 82 -2.16 11.34 -1.93
CA ALA A 82 -0.80 11.88 -1.89
C ALA A 82 -0.65 13.26 -2.55
N ARG A 83 -1.67 13.75 -3.28
CA ARG A 83 -1.67 15.02 -4.02
C ARG A 83 -0.54 15.11 -5.05
N VAL A 84 -0.31 14.00 -5.75
CA VAL A 84 0.75 13.84 -6.76
C VAL A 84 0.21 13.30 -8.07
N SER A 85 0.93 13.56 -9.16
CA SER A 85 0.71 13.03 -10.50
C SER A 85 1.81 12.05 -10.88
N THR A 86 1.61 11.32 -11.97
CA THR A 86 2.68 10.50 -12.56
C THR A 86 3.84 11.40 -12.98
N GLY A 87 5.06 11.03 -12.61
CA GLY A 87 6.29 11.80 -12.83
C GLY A 87 6.66 12.73 -11.67
N ASP A 88 5.73 13.01 -10.75
CA ASP A 88 6.05 13.76 -9.53
C ASP A 88 6.88 12.89 -8.57
N THR A 89 7.46 13.52 -7.55
CA THR A 89 8.17 12.81 -6.49
C THR A 89 7.35 12.76 -5.21
N VAL A 90 7.56 11.71 -4.42
CA VAL A 90 6.90 11.51 -3.13
C VAL A 90 7.89 10.98 -2.10
N SER A 91 7.76 11.45 -0.85
CA SER A 91 8.46 10.88 0.30
C SER A 91 7.85 9.51 0.65
N ALA A 92 8.70 8.50 0.81
CA ALA A 92 8.29 7.19 1.30
C ALA A 92 9.26 6.72 2.39
N SER A 93 8.75 6.25 3.53
CA SER A 93 9.57 5.69 4.59
C SER A 93 8.98 4.37 5.09
N ARG A 94 9.82 3.49 5.63
CA ARG A 94 9.34 2.24 6.24
C ARG A 94 8.45 2.53 7.43
N PHE A 95 7.24 1.99 7.40
CA PHE A 95 6.32 2.04 8.52
C PHE A 95 6.49 0.79 9.40
N ILE A 96 6.74 0.99 10.69
CA ILE A 96 6.77 -0.09 11.68
C ILE A 96 5.46 -0.02 12.47
N PRO A 97 4.57 -1.00 12.32
CA PRO A 97 3.32 -1.01 13.08
C PRO A 97 3.64 -1.16 14.58
N PRO A 98 2.94 -0.43 15.46
CA PRO A 98 3.09 -0.58 16.90
C PRO A 98 2.60 -1.96 17.37
N ASP A 99 2.93 -2.32 18.61
CA ASP A 99 2.42 -3.55 19.21
C ASP A 99 0.88 -3.55 19.25
N GLY A 100 0.28 -4.70 18.90
CA GLY A 100 -1.18 -4.83 18.89
C GLY A 100 -1.90 -4.11 17.74
N PHE A 101 -1.19 -3.72 16.67
CA PHE A 101 -1.75 -3.07 15.49
C PHE A 101 -2.57 -4.01 14.59
N ASN A 102 -3.62 -4.62 15.14
CA ASN A 102 -4.56 -5.47 14.43
C ASN A 102 -5.90 -4.77 14.25
N LEU A 103 -6.56 -5.02 13.11
CA LEU A 103 -7.89 -4.50 12.84
C LEU A 103 -8.95 -5.43 13.45
N ALA A 104 -9.64 -4.96 14.49
CA ALA A 104 -10.70 -5.72 15.15
C ALA A 104 -12.08 -5.54 14.48
N LEU A 105 -12.39 -4.31 14.05
CA LEU A 105 -13.66 -3.95 13.42
C LEU A 105 -13.42 -2.85 12.38
N LEU A 106 -14.05 -3.00 11.21
CA LEU A 106 -14.03 -2.01 10.15
C LEU A 106 -15.45 -1.80 9.63
N THR A 107 -15.92 -0.56 9.71
CA THR A 107 -17.17 -0.14 9.07
C THR A 107 -16.83 0.49 7.72
N LEU A 108 -17.47 0.01 6.66
CA LEU A 108 -17.25 0.48 5.29
C LEU A 108 -18.52 1.11 4.72
N GLU A 109 -18.36 2.27 4.10
CA GLU A 109 -19.37 2.86 3.22
C GLU A 109 -19.05 2.46 1.78
N LEU A 110 -20.04 1.89 1.08
CA LEU A 110 -19.84 1.32 -0.24
C LEU A 110 -20.79 1.97 -1.25
N GLU A 111 -20.21 2.37 -2.38
CA GLU A 111 -20.94 2.89 -3.53
C GLU A 111 -20.41 2.24 -4.82
N PHE A 112 -21.30 2.04 -5.79
CA PHE A 112 -20.90 1.58 -7.11
C PHE A 112 -20.09 2.66 -7.83
N VAL A 113 -18.83 2.34 -8.16
CA VAL A 113 -17.96 3.20 -8.98
C VAL A 113 -18.59 3.53 -10.35
N LYS A 114 -19.37 2.59 -10.90
CA LYS A 114 -20.22 2.81 -12.07
C LYS A 114 -21.61 2.26 -11.76
N LYS A 115 -22.58 3.15 -11.62
CA LYS A 115 -23.97 2.78 -11.39
C LYS A 115 -24.56 2.15 -12.66
N GLY A 116 -24.95 0.88 -12.58
CA GLY A 116 -25.70 0.21 -13.63
C GLY A 116 -27.14 0.71 -13.72
N THR A 117 -27.89 0.19 -14.69
CA THR A 117 -29.33 0.49 -14.86
C THR A 117 -30.23 -0.44 -14.04
N LYS A 118 -29.66 -1.48 -13.42
CA LYS A 118 -30.40 -2.49 -12.66
C LYS A 118 -30.25 -2.27 -11.17
N SER A 119 -31.30 -2.61 -10.43
CA SER A 119 -31.20 -2.78 -8.98
C SER A 119 -30.50 -4.11 -8.69
N GLU A 120 -29.47 -4.07 -7.88
CA GLU A 120 -28.66 -5.22 -7.49
C GLU A 120 -28.76 -5.40 -5.97
N GLN A 121 -28.89 -6.65 -5.52
CA GLN A 121 -28.81 -7.00 -4.11
C GLN A 121 -27.40 -7.54 -3.83
N ILE A 122 -26.76 -7.01 -2.79
CA ILE A 122 -25.43 -7.44 -2.36
C ILE A 122 -25.55 -8.08 -0.99
N ASP A 123 -25.09 -9.33 -0.87
CA ASP A 123 -24.98 -10.02 0.41
C ASP A 123 -23.77 -9.48 1.19
N ALA A 124 -24.03 -8.80 2.30
CA ALA A 124 -23.00 -8.21 3.15
C ALA A 124 -22.04 -9.25 3.77
N ASN A 125 -22.53 -10.46 4.08
CA ASN A 125 -21.70 -11.52 4.65
C ASN A 125 -20.74 -12.08 3.60
N LEU A 126 -21.24 -12.36 2.40
CA LEU A 126 -20.40 -12.79 1.29
C LEU A 126 -19.37 -11.72 0.93
N LEU A 127 -19.79 -10.46 0.91
CA LEU A 127 -18.92 -9.34 0.62
C LEU A 127 -17.81 -9.17 1.68
N SER A 128 -18.15 -9.30 2.97
CA SER A 128 -17.18 -9.30 4.06
C SER A 128 -16.14 -10.41 3.89
N GLN A 129 -16.55 -11.63 3.51
CA GLN A 129 -15.63 -12.72 3.21
C GLN A 129 -14.71 -12.41 2.03
N GLN A 130 -15.22 -11.75 0.97
CA GLN A 130 -14.39 -11.32 -0.15
C GLN A 130 -13.40 -10.23 0.25
N PHE A 131 -13.81 -9.24 1.06
CA PHE A 131 -12.90 -8.23 1.58
C PHE A 131 -11.77 -8.86 2.39
N HIS A 132 -12.12 -9.75 3.33
CA HIS A 132 -11.13 -10.47 4.13
C HIS A 132 -10.17 -11.25 3.23
N LYS A 133 -10.67 -12.08 2.31
CA LYS A 133 -9.82 -12.85 1.39
C LYS A 133 -8.90 -11.96 0.55
N ARG A 134 -9.40 -10.81 0.10
CA ARG A 134 -8.69 -9.95 -0.85
C ARG A 134 -7.65 -9.05 -0.21
N PHE A 135 -7.94 -8.55 1.00
CA PHE A 135 -7.16 -7.51 1.68
C PHE A 135 -6.54 -7.96 2.99
N ILE A 136 -6.54 -9.27 3.28
CA ILE A 136 -5.85 -9.80 4.47
C ILE A 136 -4.38 -9.36 4.51
N ASN A 137 -3.90 -9.02 5.71
CA ASN A 137 -2.54 -8.55 5.97
C ASN A 137 -2.16 -7.27 5.21
N GLN A 138 -3.15 -6.45 4.83
CA GLN A 138 -2.94 -5.11 4.33
C GLN A 138 -3.35 -4.06 5.37
N VAL A 139 -2.80 -2.87 5.22
CA VAL A 139 -3.12 -1.64 5.95
C VAL A 139 -3.78 -0.66 4.99
#